data_AF-A0A4V3JY38-F1
#
_entry.id   AF-A0A4V3JY38-F1
#
_cell.length_a   1.000
_cell.length_b   1.000
_cell.length_c   1.000
_cell.angle_alpha   90.00
_cell.angle_beta   90.00
_cell.angle_gamma   90.00
#
_symmetry.space_group_name_H-M   'P 1'
#
loop_
_entity.id
_entity.type
_entity.pdbx_description
1 polymer ?
#
loop_
_entity_poly.entity_id
_entity_poly.type
_entity_poly.pdbx_seq_one_letter_code
_entity_poly.pdbx_strand_id
1 'polypeptide(L)'
;MSSLNEHINSLLSCNKCPDMQGKPVHGCIPKSKIISIGQAPGVHEERLGRPFAYTAGKTLFQWFSTIDVSEEEYRKKVNMAAVCRCFPGKAKSGDRKPNKSEVENCRPWLEFEVRFHKPGLIIPIGKLAIAQLLETEKFKLEEITGSLQSKKWFGVNFDWIALPHPSGLNVWNHSPIGKSRIKESLELIRNHPVWKSSFPNS
;
A
#
# COMPACT_ATOMS: atom_id res chain seq x y z
N MET A 1 -1.07 26.76 -6.16
CA MET A 1 -0.17 25.60 -6.02
C MET A 1 -0.77 24.44 -6.81
N SER A 2 -0.05 23.35 -7.10
CA SER A 2 -0.71 22.18 -7.72
C SER A 2 -1.69 21.56 -6.71
N SER A 3 -2.83 21.03 -7.17
CA SER A 3 -3.82 20.37 -6.30
C SER A 3 -3.20 19.26 -5.43
N LEU A 4 -2.16 18.58 -5.92
CA LEU A 4 -1.41 17.58 -5.15
C LEU A 4 -0.61 18.19 -3.99
N ASN A 5 0.01 19.35 -4.18
CA ASN A 5 0.76 20.00 -3.11
C ASN A 5 -0.17 20.49 -1.99
N GLU A 6 -1.35 20.99 -2.34
CA GLU A 6 -2.38 21.38 -1.37
C GLU A 6 -2.87 20.17 -0.56
N HIS A 7 -3.09 19.03 -1.22
CA HIS A 7 -3.37 17.76 -0.55
C HIS A 7 -2.25 17.34 0.40
N ILE A 8 -1.00 17.34 -0.06
CA ILE A 8 0.15 16.94 0.77
C ILE A 8 0.26 17.85 2.01
N ASN A 9 0.17 19.17 1.84
CA ASN A 9 0.21 20.12 2.95
C ASN A 9 -0.92 19.88 3.95
N SER A 10 -2.14 19.67 3.45
CA SER A 10 -3.31 19.39 4.29
C SER A 10 -3.13 18.07 5.05
N LEU A 11 -2.65 17.02 4.37
CA LEU A 11 -2.37 15.72 4.96
C LEU A 11 -1.33 15.82 6.06
N LEU A 12 -0.21 16.52 5.83
CA LEU A 12 0.87 16.66 6.82
C LEU A 12 0.45 17.46 8.06
N SER A 13 -0.60 18.28 7.95
CA SER A 13 -1.20 19.01 9.06
C SER A 13 -2.32 18.27 9.81
N CYS A 14 -2.70 17.07 9.34
CA CYS A 14 -3.83 16.32 9.88
C CYS A 14 -3.58 15.82 11.31
N ASN A 15 -4.59 16.00 12.18
CA ASN A 15 -4.59 15.58 13.59
C ASN A 15 -5.90 14.89 14.02
N LYS A 16 -6.67 14.34 13.08
CA LYS A 16 -8.01 13.77 13.32
C LYS A 16 -8.05 12.51 14.21
N CYS A 17 -6.92 11.85 14.43
CA CYS A 17 -6.85 10.58 15.16
C CYS A 17 -6.03 10.75 16.45
N PRO A 18 -6.66 10.94 17.63
CA PRO A 18 -5.94 11.23 18.86
C PRO A 18 -5.09 10.07 19.40
N ASP A 19 -5.47 8.83 19.10
CA ASP A 19 -4.76 7.62 19.56
C ASP A 19 -3.61 7.19 18.63
N MET A 20 -3.45 7.90 17.51
CA MET A 20 -2.33 7.70 16.59
C MET A 20 -1.15 8.57 17.01
N GLN A 21 0.05 8.04 16.81
CA GLN A 21 1.31 8.66 17.22
C GLN A 21 2.05 9.22 16.00
N GLY A 22 2.78 10.31 16.22
CA GLY A 22 3.61 10.95 15.19
C GLY A 22 2.81 11.71 14.14
N LYS A 23 3.54 12.26 13.17
CA LYS A 23 3.00 12.99 12.03
C LYS A 23 2.58 12.03 10.90
N PRO A 24 1.63 12.47 10.05
CA PRO A 24 1.27 11.77 8.83
C PRO A 24 2.48 11.53 7.90
N VAL A 25 2.55 10.33 7.31
CA VAL A 25 3.54 9.97 6.28
C VAL A 25 2.85 9.81 4.93
N HIS A 26 3.49 10.26 3.86
CA HIS A 26 3.02 10.10 2.49
C HIS A 26 4.15 9.68 1.55
N GLY A 27 3.81 8.97 0.47
CA GLY A 27 4.72 8.64 -0.62
C GLY A 27 4.16 9.11 -1.97
N CYS A 28 3.63 10.34 -1.99
CA CYS A 28 2.91 10.86 -3.14
C CYS A 28 3.85 11.13 -4.32
N ILE A 29 3.45 10.69 -5.51
CA ILE A 29 4.21 10.93 -6.76
C ILE A 29 3.28 11.51 -7.81
N PRO A 30 3.57 12.71 -8.35
CA PRO A 30 2.73 13.32 -9.39
C PRO A 30 2.41 12.36 -10.54
N LYS A 31 1.13 12.27 -10.91
CA LYS A 31 0.65 11.52 -12.09
C LYS A 31 0.98 10.01 -12.13
N SER A 32 1.33 9.39 -11.01
CA SER A 32 1.50 7.92 -10.95
C SER A 32 0.27 7.19 -11.48
N LYS A 33 0.48 6.11 -12.25
CA LYS A 33 -0.60 5.21 -12.71
C LYS A 33 -0.78 3.98 -11.82
N ILE A 34 0.08 3.82 -10.82
CA ILE A 34 0.09 2.71 -9.88
C ILE A 34 0.01 3.27 -8.46
N ILE A 35 -0.89 2.73 -7.64
CA ILE A 35 -0.93 3.04 -6.20
C ILE A 35 -0.67 1.77 -5.41
N SER A 36 0.25 1.82 -4.47
CA SER A 36 0.41 0.76 -3.46
C SER A 36 -0.16 1.21 -2.15
N ILE A 37 -0.94 0.36 -1.48
CA ILE A 37 -1.67 0.73 -0.27
C ILE A 37 -1.24 -0.19 0.87
N GLY A 38 -0.50 0.35 1.83
CA GLY A 38 -0.20 -0.34 3.09
C GLY A 38 -1.26 -0.12 4.18
N GLN A 39 -1.03 -0.70 5.36
CA GLN A 39 -1.91 -0.50 6.52
C GLN A 39 -1.73 0.89 7.15
N ALA A 40 -0.53 1.16 7.66
CA ALA A 40 -0.15 2.39 8.34
C ALA A 40 1.39 2.47 8.37
N PRO A 41 1.99 3.65 8.58
CA PRO A 41 3.39 3.77 8.90
C PRO A 41 3.74 3.00 10.18
N GLY A 42 4.96 2.45 10.24
CA GLY A 42 5.54 1.95 11.48
C GLY A 42 6.21 3.06 12.29
N VAL A 43 6.83 2.67 13.41
CA VAL A 43 7.46 3.59 14.37
C VAL A 43 8.64 4.39 13.80
N HIS A 44 9.29 3.90 12.73
CA HIS A 44 10.47 4.56 12.15
C HIS A 44 10.15 5.35 10.90
N GLU A 45 9.03 5.07 10.25
CA GLU A 45 8.62 5.62 8.97
C GLU A 45 8.39 7.13 9.03
N GLU A 46 7.88 7.65 10.15
CA GLU A 46 7.76 9.11 10.36
C GLU A 46 9.13 9.78 10.32
N ARG A 47 10.08 9.30 11.13
CA ARG A 47 11.45 9.84 11.19
C ARG A 47 12.16 9.78 9.84
N LEU A 48 11.88 8.73 9.07
CA LEU A 48 12.45 8.53 7.73
C LEU A 48 11.68 9.28 6.63
N GLY A 49 10.51 9.85 6.95
CA GLY A 49 9.71 10.68 6.05
C GLY A 49 9.14 9.96 4.83
N ARG A 50 9.17 8.62 4.79
CA ARG A 50 8.70 7.85 3.61
C ARG A 50 8.05 6.52 3.99
N PRO A 51 7.03 6.04 3.24
CA PRO A 51 6.39 4.77 3.49
C PRO A 51 7.32 3.58 3.21
N PHE A 52 7.08 2.46 3.90
CA PHE A 52 7.86 1.21 3.75
C PHE A 52 9.37 1.46 3.83
N ALA A 53 9.83 2.21 4.83
CA ALA A 53 11.24 2.62 4.94
C ALA A 53 12.09 1.69 5.80
N TYR A 54 11.47 0.71 6.49
CA TYR A 54 12.15 -0.17 7.43
C TYR A 54 12.01 -1.65 7.06
N THR A 55 11.98 -2.55 8.06
CA THR A 55 12.01 -4.02 7.89
C THR A 55 10.98 -4.55 6.89
N ALA A 56 9.72 -4.11 7.00
CA ALA A 56 8.67 -4.53 6.08
C ALA A 56 8.94 -4.03 4.64
N GLY A 57 9.52 -2.84 4.51
CA GLY A 57 9.95 -2.30 3.22
C GLY A 57 11.07 -3.12 2.60
N LYS A 58 12.08 -3.51 3.38
CA LYS A 58 13.18 -4.35 2.89
C LYS A 58 12.67 -5.64 2.24
N THR A 59 11.76 -6.35 2.89
CA THR A 59 11.16 -7.57 2.32
C THR A 59 10.28 -7.27 1.10
N LEU A 60 9.50 -6.18 1.13
CA LEU A 60 8.69 -5.77 -0.02
C LEU A 60 9.56 -5.51 -1.26
N PHE A 61 10.66 -4.78 -1.11
CA PHE A 61 11.55 -4.47 -2.23
C PHE A 61 12.39 -5.66 -2.67
N GLN A 62 12.68 -6.62 -1.77
CA GLN A 62 13.22 -7.92 -2.19
C GLN A 62 12.24 -8.66 -3.11
N TRP A 63 10.94 -8.63 -2.83
CA TRP A 63 9.95 -9.22 -3.74
C TRP A 63 9.91 -8.51 -5.10
N PHE A 64 9.90 -7.17 -5.12
CA PHE A 64 9.93 -6.44 -6.39
C PHE A 64 11.23 -6.64 -7.17
N SER A 65 12.36 -6.87 -6.50
CA SER A 65 13.61 -7.20 -7.18
C SER A 65 13.56 -8.54 -7.94
N THR A 66 12.67 -9.48 -7.57
CA THR A 66 12.51 -10.74 -8.33
C THR A 66 11.77 -10.55 -9.65
N ILE A 67 11.17 -9.38 -9.85
CA ILE A 67 10.58 -8.94 -11.12
C ILE A 67 11.33 -7.71 -11.65
N ASP A 68 12.64 -7.66 -11.40
CA ASP A 68 13.58 -6.71 -12.00
C ASP A 68 13.30 -5.22 -11.71
N VAL A 69 12.68 -4.92 -10.56
CA VAL A 69 12.44 -3.54 -10.10
C VAL A 69 13.17 -3.24 -8.80
N SER A 70 14.05 -2.24 -8.84
CA SER A 70 14.76 -1.73 -7.65
C SER A 70 13.85 -0.90 -6.75
N GLU A 71 14.22 -0.75 -5.46
CA GLU A 71 13.53 0.14 -4.52
C GLU A 71 13.47 1.59 -5.05
N GLU A 72 14.55 2.08 -5.65
CA GLU A 72 14.63 3.44 -6.16
C GLU A 72 13.67 3.68 -7.33
N GLU A 73 13.62 2.76 -8.30
CA GLU A 73 12.69 2.84 -9.42
C GLU A 73 11.24 2.77 -8.96
N TYR A 74 10.95 1.86 -8.01
CA TYR A 74 9.62 1.74 -7.43
C TYR A 74 9.17 3.06 -6.80
N ARG A 75 10.00 3.65 -5.95
CA ARG A 75 9.73 4.92 -5.26
C ARG A 75 9.66 6.14 -6.20
N LYS A 76 10.13 6.03 -7.44
CA LYS A 76 10.01 7.08 -8.46
C LYS A 76 8.73 6.97 -9.30
N LYS A 77 8.12 5.78 -9.36
CA LYS A 77 7.04 5.46 -10.31
C LYS A 77 5.71 5.06 -9.66
N VAL A 78 5.73 4.64 -8.40
CA VAL A 78 4.56 4.12 -7.68
C VAL A 78 4.19 5.05 -6.53
N ASN A 79 2.93 5.51 -6.52
CA ASN A 79 2.41 6.31 -5.42
C ASN A 79 2.17 5.40 -4.20
N MET A 80 2.97 5.57 -3.16
CA MET A 80 2.93 4.72 -1.97
C MET A 80 2.04 5.37 -0.90
N ALA A 81 0.84 4.83 -0.74
CA ALA A 81 -0.17 5.26 0.21
C ALA A 81 -0.34 4.25 1.35
N ALA A 82 -1.13 4.64 2.35
CA ALA A 82 -1.58 3.74 3.41
C ALA A 82 -3.02 4.06 3.80
N VAL A 83 -3.73 3.05 4.34
CA VAL A 83 -5.10 3.20 4.84
C VAL A 83 -5.14 4.23 5.97
N CYS A 84 -4.20 4.16 6.92
CA CYS A 84 -3.99 5.18 7.94
C CYS A 84 -2.63 5.86 7.74
N ARG A 85 -2.53 7.15 8.06
CA ARG A 85 -1.35 7.97 7.72
C ARG A 85 -0.39 8.18 8.87
N CYS A 86 -0.75 7.83 10.09
CA CYS A 86 0.08 7.96 11.29
C CYS A 86 0.39 6.59 11.89
N PHE A 87 1.34 6.52 12.81
CA PHE A 87 1.70 5.28 13.49
C PHE A 87 0.60 4.88 14.50
N PRO A 88 -0.01 3.68 14.42
CA PRO A 88 -1.14 3.29 15.28
C PRO A 88 -0.75 2.89 16.72
N GLY A 89 0.54 2.96 17.05
CA GLY A 89 1.07 2.44 18.31
C GLY A 89 1.43 0.95 18.24
N LYS A 90 2.06 0.44 19.31
CA LYS A 90 2.47 -0.97 19.43
C LYS A 90 1.35 -1.85 19.98
N ALA A 91 1.34 -3.11 19.55
CA ALA A 91 0.58 -4.19 20.17
C ALA A 91 1.54 -5.19 20.85
N LYS A 92 1.00 -6.29 21.41
CA LYS A 92 1.82 -7.36 22.00
C LYS A 92 2.86 -7.93 21.01
N SER A 93 2.50 -8.01 19.73
CA SER A 93 3.40 -8.40 18.65
C SER A 93 3.29 -7.42 17.48
N GLY A 94 4.34 -6.63 17.27
CA GLY A 94 4.39 -5.64 16.20
C GLY A 94 3.51 -4.41 16.45
N ASP A 95 2.98 -3.86 15.36
CA ASP A 95 2.18 -2.64 15.39
C ASP A 95 0.69 -2.96 15.54
N ARG A 96 -0.05 -2.13 16.28
CA ARG A 96 -1.49 -2.27 16.42
C ARG A 96 -2.17 -2.12 15.05
N LYS A 97 -3.26 -2.86 14.83
CA LYS A 97 -4.14 -2.61 13.69
C LYS A 97 -4.95 -1.32 13.94
N PRO A 98 -4.98 -0.36 12.98
CA PRO A 98 -5.90 0.76 13.05
C PRO A 98 -7.35 0.31 13.26
N ASN A 99 -8.10 1.06 14.06
CA ASN A 99 -9.50 0.83 14.32
C ASN A 99 -10.38 1.47 13.24
N LYS A 100 -11.69 1.20 13.27
CA LYS A 100 -12.63 1.69 12.25
C LYS A 100 -12.69 3.22 12.16
N SER A 101 -12.68 3.92 13.30
CA SER A 101 -12.72 5.38 13.34
C SER A 101 -11.47 5.99 12.71
N GLU A 102 -10.30 5.42 13.00
CA GLU A 102 -9.03 5.84 12.43
C GLU A 102 -8.97 5.65 10.91
N VAL A 103 -9.49 4.51 10.42
CA VAL A 103 -9.63 4.22 8.99
C VAL A 103 -10.55 5.24 8.33
N GLU A 104 -11.71 5.52 8.92
CA GLU A 104 -12.69 6.46 8.36
C GLU A 104 -12.16 7.90 8.34
N ASN A 105 -11.48 8.33 9.40
CA ASN A 105 -10.83 9.63 9.46
C ASN A 105 -9.74 9.82 8.40
N CYS A 106 -9.04 8.74 8.02
CA CYS A 106 -8.00 8.76 7.00
C CYS A 106 -8.53 8.52 5.57
N ARG A 107 -9.74 7.98 5.42
CA ARG A 107 -10.35 7.64 4.13
C ARG A 107 -10.34 8.79 3.11
N PRO A 108 -10.62 10.06 3.47
CA PRO A 108 -10.60 11.16 2.51
C PRO A 108 -9.24 11.37 1.82
N TRP A 109 -8.13 11.08 2.50
CA TRP A 109 -6.79 11.21 1.92
C TRP A 109 -6.55 10.20 0.81
N LEU A 110 -6.99 8.95 1.03
CA LEU A 110 -6.87 7.89 0.06
C LEU A 110 -7.84 8.09 -1.11
N GLU A 111 -9.05 8.56 -0.82
CA GLU A 111 -10.03 8.95 -1.84
C GLU A 111 -9.44 10.02 -2.78
N PHE A 112 -8.85 11.08 -2.23
CA PHE A 112 -8.23 12.13 -3.04
C PHE A 112 -7.16 11.54 -3.96
N GLU A 113 -6.24 10.73 -3.43
CA GLU A 113 -5.14 10.16 -4.22
C GLU A 113 -5.65 9.25 -5.34
N VAL A 114 -6.64 8.39 -5.08
CA VAL A 114 -7.25 7.55 -6.12
C VAL A 114 -7.90 8.40 -7.20
N ARG A 115 -8.68 9.43 -6.83
CA ARG A 115 -9.36 10.32 -7.78
C ARG A 115 -8.39 11.20 -8.57
N PHE A 116 -7.33 11.68 -7.93
CA PHE A 116 -6.30 12.52 -8.54
C PHE A 116 -5.45 11.74 -9.53
N HIS A 117 -4.95 10.56 -9.13
CA HIS A 117 -4.08 9.75 -9.98
C HIS A 117 -4.84 9.01 -11.08
N LYS A 118 -6.10 8.65 -10.84
CA LYS A 118 -6.88 7.73 -11.69
C LYS A 118 -6.02 6.52 -12.06
N PRO A 119 -5.55 5.74 -11.06
CA PRO A 119 -4.63 4.63 -11.32
C PRO A 119 -5.29 3.61 -12.24
N GLY A 120 -4.47 2.93 -13.04
CA GLY A 120 -4.92 1.72 -13.74
C GLY A 120 -4.63 0.45 -12.95
N LEU A 121 -3.74 0.51 -11.96
CA LEU A 121 -3.40 -0.61 -11.07
C LEU A 121 -3.28 -0.16 -9.61
N ILE A 122 -3.88 -0.91 -8.69
CA ILE A 122 -3.69 -0.77 -7.25
C ILE A 122 -3.09 -2.06 -6.66
N ILE A 123 -2.08 -1.92 -5.80
CA ILE A 123 -1.43 -3.04 -5.10
C ILE A 123 -1.72 -2.90 -3.60
N PRO A 124 -2.81 -3.49 -3.06
CA PRO A 124 -3.04 -3.52 -1.62
C PRO A 124 -2.07 -4.51 -0.95
N ILE A 125 -1.41 -4.05 0.10
CA ILE A 125 -0.36 -4.79 0.81
C ILE A 125 -0.82 -5.04 2.25
N GLY A 126 -1.13 -6.30 2.53
CA GLY A 126 -1.60 -6.76 3.83
C GLY A 126 -3.11 -6.68 4.03
N LYS A 127 -3.58 -7.37 5.07
CA LYS A 127 -5.01 -7.64 5.27
C LYS A 127 -5.87 -6.38 5.38
N LEU A 128 -5.41 -5.33 6.06
CA LEU A 128 -6.21 -4.11 6.21
C LEU A 128 -6.45 -3.42 4.86
N ALA A 129 -5.41 -3.27 4.04
CA ALA A 129 -5.53 -2.65 2.72
C ALA A 129 -6.41 -3.48 1.78
N ILE A 130 -6.24 -4.81 1.78
CA ILE A 130 -7.06 -5.72 0.99
C ILE A 130 -8.54 -5.63 1.43
N ALA A 131 -8.80 -5.59 2.74
CA ALA A 131 -10.15 -5.45 3.28
C ALA A 131 -10.86 -4.17 2.81
N GLN A 132 -10.12 -3.06 2.58
CA GLN A 132 -10.72 -1.83 2.06
C GLN A 132 -11.26 -2.00 0.65
N LEU A 133 -10.59 -2.80 -0.20
CA LEU A 133 -11.05 -3.06 -1.56
C LEU A 133 -12.14 -4.14 -1.60
N LEU A 134 -12.04 -5.16 -0.75
CA LEU A 134 -13.05 -6.21 -0.65
C LEU A 134 -14.32 -5.76 0.07
N GLU A 135 -14.27 -4.66 0.83
CA GLU A 135 -15.36 -4.19 1.71
C GLU A 135 -15.79 -5.26 2.74
N THR A 136 -14.86 -6.15 3.11
CA THR A 136 -15.05 -7.19 4.12
C THR A 136 -13.73 -7.53 4.82
N GLU A 137 -13.80 -7.87 6.10
CA GLU A 137 -12.66 -8.39 6.86
C GLU A 137 -12.56 -9.92 6.84
N LYS A 138 -13.58 -10.60 6.31
CA LYS A 138 -13.67 -12.07 6.28
C LYS A 138 -13.24 -12.59 4.92
N PHE A 139 -11.95 -12.87 4.77
CA PHE A 139 -11.37 -13.51 3.59
C PHE A 139 -10.08 -14.25 3.96
N LYS A 140 -9.67 -15.23 3.14
CA LYS A 140 -8.36 -15.87 3.25
C LYS A 140 -7.38 -15.20 2.29
N LEU A 141 -6.14 -14.99 2.76
CA LEU A 141 -5.10 -14.42 1.89
C LEU A 141 -4.88 -15.27 0.64
N GLU A 142 -4.83 -16.59 0.81
CA GLU A 142 -4.62 -17.55 -0.27
C GLU A 142 -5.63 -17.45 -1.43
N GLU A 143 -6.87 -17.03 -1.15
CA GLU A 143 -7.92 -16.88 -2.17
C GLU A 143 -7.74 -15.60 -3.00
N ILE A 144 -7.07 -14.60 -2.44
CA ILE A 144 -6.98 -13.24 -3.01
C ILE A 144 -5.60 -12.97 -3.62
N THR A 145 -4.53 -13.37 -2.92
CA THR A 145 -3.16 -13.31 -3.45
C THR A 145 -3.00 -14.29 -4.60
N GLY A 146 -2.32 -13.88 -5.67
CA GLY A 146 -2.16 -14.67 -6.90
C GLY A 146 -3.34 -14.53 -7.85
N SER A 147 -4.22 -13.54 -7.65
CA SER A 147 -5.35 -13.24 -8.53
C SER A 147 -5.33 -11.79 -9.01
N LEU A 148 -5.82 -11.58 -10.23
CA LEU A 148 -6.12 -10.27 -10.79
C LEU A 148 -7.61 -9.99 -10.58
N GLN A 149 -7.92 -8.80 -10.06
CA GLN A 149 -9.29 -8.38 -9.77
C GLN A 149 -9.52 -6.98 -10.35
N SER A 150 -10.76 -6.63 -10.67
CA SER A 150 -11.13 -5.28 -11.13
C SER A 150 -12.16 -4.68 -10.18
N LYS A 151 -12.11 -3.36 -9.95
CA LYS A 151 -13.07 -2.67 -9.09
C LYS A 151 -13.27 -1.23 -9.53
N LYS A 152 -14.49 -0.72 -9.30
CA LYS A 152 -14.77 0.71 -9.23
C LYS A 152 -14.70 1.17 -7.77
N TRP A 153 -13.78 2.05 -7.43
CA TRP A 153 -13.65 2.60 -6.08
C TRP A 153 -13.41 4.11 -6.15
N PHE A 154 -14.09 4.88 -5.30
CA PHE A 154 -14.08 6.34 -5.34
C PHE A 154 -14.38 6.94 -6.73
N GLY A 155 -15.21 6.25 -7.52
CA GLY A 155 -15.57 6.66 -8.88
C GLY A 155 -14.53 6.34 -9.95
N VAL A 156 -13.41 5.70 -9.62
CA VAL A 156 -12.34 5.30 -10.55
C VAL A 156 -12.37 3.78 -10.76
N ASN A 157 -12.26 3.34 -12.01
CA ASN A 157 -12.07 1.93 -12.36
C ASN A 157 -10.58 1.60 -12.42
N PHE A 158 -10.18 0.49 -11.83
CA PHE A 158 -8.80 -0.02 -11.88
C PHE A 158 -8.78 -1.53 -11.67
N ASP A 159 -7.66 -2.12 -12.03
CA ASP A 159 -7.31 -3.47 -11.62
C ASP A 159 -6.53 -3.44 -10.30
N TRP A 160 -6.57 -4.53 -9.56
CA TRP A 160 -5.79 -4.68 -8.35
C TRP A 160 -5.29 -6.10 -8.14
N ILE A 161 -4.08 -6.19 -7.59
CA ILE A 161 -3.38 -7.45 -7.31
C ILE A 161 -2.81 -7.36 -5.91
N ALA A 162 -3.24 -8.27 -5.03
CA ALA A 162 -2.89 -8.22 -3.62
C ALA A 162 -1.52 -8.83 -3.31
N LEU A 163 -0.83 -8.22 -2.36
CA LEU A 163 0.31 -8.83 -1.68
C LEU A 163 0.00 -8.99 -0.19
N PRO A 164 0.48 -10.05 0.48
CA PRO A 164 0.41 -10.14 1.92
C PRO A 164 1.27 -9.07 2.59
N HIS A 165 1.09 -8.86 3.89
CA HIS A 165 1.96 -7.95 4.62
C HIS A 165 3.40 -8.50 4.65
N PRO A 166 4.43 -7.72 4.30
CA PRO A 166 5.82 -8.17 4.16
C PRO A 166 6.57 -8.27 5.51
N SER A 167 5.84 -8.52 6.61
CA SER A 167 6.48 -8.68 7.92
C SER A 167 7.10 -10.08 8.02
N GLY A 168 8.34 -10.16 8.52
CA GLY A 168 8.97 -11.45 8.83
C GLY A 168 8.28 -12.24 9.96
N LEU A 169 7.39 -11.60 10.72
CA LEU A 169 6.54 -12.28 11.70
C LEU A 169 5.38 -13.04 11.05
N ASN A 170 5.11 -12.81 9.76
CA ASN A 170 4.04 -13.49 9.05
C ASN A 170 4.51 -14.86 8.54
N VAL A 171 4.33 -15.89 9.38
CA VAL A 171 4.71 -17.27 9.07
C VAL A 171 4.11 -17.80 7.76
N TRP A 172 2.94 -17.29 7.35
CA TRP A 172 2.30 -17.71 6.10
C TRP A 172 3.15 -17.39 4.88
N ASN A 173 3.87 -16.25 4.87
CA ASN A 173 4.77 -15.87 3.77
C ASN A 173 5.90 -16.88 3.53
N HIS A 174 6.26 -17.66 4.55
CA HIS A 174 7.33 -18.65 4.48
C HIS A 174 6.83 -20.06 4.14
N SER A 175 5.52 -20.29 4.20
CA SER A 175 4.89 -21.55 3.79
C SER A 175 5.02 -21.77 2.27
N PRO A 176 5.01 -23.03 1.79
CA PRO A 176 5.04 -23.32 0.35
C PRO A 176 3.91 -22.59 -0.42
N ILE A 177 2.69 -22.62 0.12
CA ILE A 177 1.52 -21.95 -0.48
C ILE A 177 1.73 -20.44 -0.52
N GLY A 178 2.13 -19.82 0.60
CA GLY A 178 2.36 -18.37 0.65
C GLY A 178 3.43 -17.92 -0.33
N LYS A 179 4.54 -18.65 -0.45
CA LYS A 179 5.58 -18.37 -1.45
C LYS A 179 5.07 -18.46 -2.88
N SER A 180 4.27 -19.50 -3.20
CA SER A 180 3.64 -19.64 -4.53
C SER A 180 2.73 -18.46 -4.84
N ARG A 181 1.82 -18.12 -3.93
CA ARG A 181 0.86 -17.03 -4.13
C ARG A 181 1.52 -15.65 -4.24
N ILE A 182 2.59 -15.40 -3.48
CA ILE A 182 3.40 -14.17 -3.62
C ILE A 182 4.02 -14.13 -5.02
N LYS A 183 4.65 -15.22 -5.47
CA LYS A 183 5.25 -15.31 -6.81
C LYS A 183 4.21 -15.08 -7.91
N GLU A 184 3.05 -15.72 -7.82
CA GLU A 184 1.93 -15.54 -8.76
C GLU A 184 1.46 -14.07 -8.79
N SER A 185 1.33 -13.43 -7.62
CA SER A 185 0.96 -12.01 -7.54
C SER A 185 2.00 -11.11 -8.22
N LEU A 186 3.28 -11.36 -7.99
CA LEU A 186 4.36 -10.60 -8.61
C LEU A 186 4.40 -10.80 -10.12
N GLU A 187 4.16 -12.02 -10.61
CA GLU A 187 4.11 -12.31 -12.04
C GLU A 187 2.90 -11.63 -12.71
N LEU A 188 1.74 -11.61 -12.04
CA LEU A 188 0.59 -10.84 -12.50
C LEU A 188 0.89 -9.33 -12.53
N ILE A 189 1.58 -8.81 -11.51
CA ILE A 189 1.98 -7.40 -11.46
C ILE A 189 2.92 -7.10 -12.62
N ARG A 190 4.00 -7.89 -12.79
CA ARG A 190 4.97 -7.74 -13.88
C ARG A 190 4.28 -7.75 -15.25
N ASN A 191 3.29 -8.62 -15.43
CA ASN A 191 2.61 -8.76 -16.71
C ASN A 191 1.50 -7.74 -16.97
N HIS A 192 1.08 -6.99 -15.95
CA HIS A 192 0.00 -6.04 -16.06
C HIS A 192 0.34 -4.90 -17.05
N PRO A 193 -0.58 -4.49 -17.96
CA PRO A 193 -0.28 -3.47 -18.97
C PRO A 193 0.22 -2.13 -18.40
N VAL A 194 -0.37 -1.69 -17.28
CA VAL A 194 0.03 -0.46 -16.58
C VAL A 194 1.43 -0.58 -15.96
N TRP A 195 1.78 -1.78 -15.48
CA TRP A 195 3.11 -2.04 -14.94
C TRP A 195 4.15 -1.99 -16.06
N LYS A 196 3.95 -2.74 -17.16
CA LYS A 196 4.85 -2.73 -18.32
C LYS A 196 5.07 -1.33 -18.89
N SER A 197 4.01 -0.52 -18.98
CA SER A 197 4.13 0.87 -19.42
C SER A 197 4.93 1.75 -18.46
N SER A 198 4.90 1.46 -17.16
CA SER A 198 5.63 2.23 -16.13
C SER A 198 7.07 1.73 -15.95
N PHE A 199 7.30 0.45 -16.19
CA PHE A 199 8.57 -0.26 -16.06
C PHE A 199 8.87 -1.05 -17.35
N PRO A 200 9.27 -0.38 -18.44
CA PRO A 200 9.47 -1.05 -19.73
C PRO A 200 10.67 -2.01 -19.77
N ASN A 201 11.58 -1.90 -18.80
CA ASN A 201 12.80 -2.69 -18.71
C ASN A 201 12.72 -3.79 -17.62
N SER A 202 11.56 -3.95 -16.97
CA SER A 202 11.32 -4.98 -15.95
C SER A 202 10.55 -6.17 -16.50
#